data_AF-T5ALI3-F1
#
_entry.id   AF-T5ALI3-F1
#
_cell.length_a   1.000
_cell.length_b   1.000
_cell.length_c   1.000
_cell.angle_alpha   90.00
_cell.angle_beta   90.00
_cell.angle_gamma   90.00
#
_symmetry.space_group_name_H-M   'P 1'
#
loop_
_entity.id
_entity.type
_entity.pdbx_description
1 polymer ?
#
loop_
_entity_poly.entity_id
_entity_poly.type
_entity_poly.pdbx_seq_one_letter_code
_entity_poly.pdbx_strand_id
1 'polypeptide(L)'
;MRHTAPTMSNTTASGDTAVLAGPAASEASASEASAAQTGERPKSKCEVGWRRIVRNFTPSWFAVNMGTGIVSVLLHNLPYTASWVRYASYAFFCANAGLFVAFAAVSALRYALYPGLWRAMLGRVALALARLPDAPLRFGPAPGVDAVRAAEVLYVLGLFLGLVMWGFALVWVCFALISLATTHRFPFNMGWWGFTFPLGVWATCTGMLAVNLDSAFFRIVTTAISLTVFLLWLMVASRTLHLALTGDIFFAPCLKDLREKEQTNGCDKEV
;
A
#
# COMPACT_ATOMS: atom_id res chain seq x y z
N MET A 1 -37.00 -61.73 31.53
CA MET A 1 -37.44 -62.46 30.33
C MET A 1 -36.22 -63.02 29.62
N ARG A 2 -36.19 -64.35 29.48
CA ARG A 2 -35.47 -65.25 28.52
C ARG A 2 -34.85 -64.57 27.29
N HIS A 3 -33.78 -65.00 26.62
CA HIS A 3 -32.78 -66.10 26.60
C HIS A 3 -31.69 -65.60 25.58
N THR A 4 -30.39 -65.96 25.57
CA THR A 4 -29.70 -67.19 25.08
C THR A 4 -28.20 -66.78 24.99
N ALA A 5 -27.22 -67.42 25.66
CA ALA A 5 -26.45 -68.64 25.28
C ALA A 5 -24.96 -68.29 24.94
N PRO A 6 -23.97 -69.20 25.08
CA PRO A 6 -22.76 -68.96 25.90
C PRO A 6 -21.37 -69.32 25.27
N THR A 7 -20.30 -69.22 26.09
CA THR A 7 -19.00 -69.96 26.08
C THR A 7 -17.94 -69.58 25.01
N MET A 8 -16.60 -69.53 25.20
CA MET A 8 -15.59 -70.00 26.18
C MET A 8 -14.32 -69.09 26.05
N SER A 9 -13.78 -68.48 27.12
CA SER A 9 -12.57 -68.85 27.91
C SER A 9 -11.21 -68.95 27.20
N ASN A 10 -10.26 -68.05 27.53
CA ASN A 10 -8.99 -68.36 28.23
C ASN A 10 -8.16 -67.06 28.40
N THR A 11 -7.84 -66.62 29.64
CA THR A 11 -6.62 -66.98 30.43
C THR A 11 -5.39 -66.26 29.84
N THR A 12 -4.69 -65.31 30.48
CA THR A 12 -4.15 -65.25 31.86
C THR A 12 -3.51 -63.86 32.14
N ALA A 13 -3.64 -63.38 33.39
CA ALA A 13 -2.60 -62.84 34.32
C ALA A 13 -1.70 -61.65 33.89
N SER A 14 -1.24 -60.70 34.70
CA SER A 14 -1.16 -60.41 36.15
C SER A 14 -0.67 -58.94 36.25
N GLY A 15 -1.24 -58.05 37.06
CA GLY A 15 -0.85 -57.72 38.45
C GLY A 15 -0.68 -56.18 38.51
N ASP A 16 -1.48 -55.42 39.27
CA ASP A 16 -1.41 -55.10 40.71
C ASP A 16 -0.90 -53.67 41.00
N THR A 17 -1.88 -52.80 41.29
CA THR A 17 -2.06 -51.86 42.44
C THR A 17 -0.94 -50.95 43.03
N ALA A 18 -1.46 -49.85 43.62
CA ALA A 18 -0.90 -48.87 44.59
C ALA A 18 -0.38 -47.54 43.99
N VAL A 19 -0.95 -46.34 44.20
CA VAL A 19 -1.46 -45.60 45.39
C VAL A 19 -0.34 -45.22 46.38
N LEU A 20 0.16 -43.96 46.33
CA LEU A 20 0.24 -42.97 47.43
C LEU A 20 1.23 -41.81 47.16
N ALA A 21 0.90 -40.67 47.77
CA ALA A 21 1.53 -39.36 47.70
C ALA A 21 2.92 -39.24 48.36
N GLY A 22 3.66 -38.16 48.04
CA GLY A 22 5.04 -37.82 48.47
C GLY A 22 5.26 -37.57 49.99
N PRO A 23 6.37 -36.94 50.46
CA PRO A 23 7.01 -35.74 49.91
C PRO A 23 8.56 -35.61 50.07
N ALA A 24 9.11 -34.49 49.56
CA ALA A 24 10.25 -33.69 50.04
C ALA A 24 11.71 -34.24 50.09
N ALA A 25 12.58 -33.45 49.44
CA ALA A 25 13.94 -33.07 49.83
C ALA A 25 15.08 -34.12 49.77
N SER A 26 15.89 -34.00 48.71
CA SER A 26 17.35 -34.16 48.80
C SER A 26 18.01 -33.30 47.73
N GLU A 27 18.21 -32.03 48.09
CA GLU A 27 19.23 -31.15 47.53
C GLU A 27 20.60 -31.69 47.95
N ALA A 28 21.30 -32.39 47.06
CA ALA A 28 22.73 -32.67 47.22
C ALA A 28 23.39 -33.11 45.89
N SER A 29 23.17 -32.34 44.84
CA SER A 29 24.11 -32.24 43.72
C SER A 29 24.20 -30.78 43.28
N ALA A 30 24.61 -29.96 44.26
CA ALA A 30 25.13 -28.64 44.00
C ALA A 30 26.32 -28.74 43.03
N SER A 31 26.42 -27.70 42.19
CA SER A 31 27.70 -27.08 41.84
C SER A 31 28.39 -27.50 40.53
N GLU A 32 27.67 -27.66 39.41
CA GLU A 32 28.37 -27.53 38.09
C GLU A 32 27.54 -27.17 36.82
N ALA A 33 26.23 -26.94 36.90
CA ALA A 33 25.45 -26.55 35.71
C ALA A 33 24.79 -25.15 35.80
N SER A 34 25.19 -24.34 36.77
CA SER A 34 24.77 -22.93 36.91
C SER A 34 25.95 -21.99 36.63
N ALA A 35 26.47 -22.03 35.40
CA ALA A 35 27.51 -21.08 34.96
C ALA A 35 27.58 -20.83 33.44
N ALA A 36 26.66 -21.35 32.62
CA ALA A 36 26.73 -21.13 31.18
C ALA A 36 25.37 -20.79 30.57
N GLN A 37 25.27 -19.54 30.10
CA GLN A 37 24.27 -18.98 29.19
C GLN A 37 23.09 -18.23 29.82
N THR A 38 23.38 -17.30 30.73
CA THR A 38 22.80 -15.95 30.66
C THR A 38 23.44 -15.21 29.48
N GLY A 39 23.18 -15.70 28.27
CA GLY A 39 23.54 -15.04 27.04
C GLY A 39 22.27 -14.50 26.44
N GLU A 40 21.99 -13.21 26.65
CA GLU A 40 21.16 -12.49 25.69
C GLU A 40 21.67 -12.85 24.30
N ARG A 41 20.85 -13.51 23.47
CA ARG A 41 21.20 -13.73 22.07
C ARG A 41 21.57 -12.35 21.52
N PRO A 42 22.82 -12.11 21.09
CA PRO A 42 23.20 -10.78 20.65
C PRO A 42 22.28 -10.44 19.48
N LYS A 43 21.49 -9.36 19.61
CA LYS A 43 20.60 -8.86 18.57
C LYS A 43 21.40 -8.85 17.27
N SER A 44 21.07 -9.75 16.35
CA SER A 44 21.91 -9.96 15.18
C SER A 44 22.00 -8.65 14.42
N LYS A 45 23.19 -8.31 13.90
CA LYS A 45 23.45 -7.10 13.08
C LYS A 45 22.58 -7.01 11.80
N CYS A 46 21.67 -7.95 11.58
CA CYS A 46 20.61 -7.88 10.57
C CYS A 46 19.35 -7.11 11.03
N GLU A 47 19.25 -6.70 12.29
CA GLU A 47 18.10 -5.94 12.81
C GLU A 47 18.29 -4.41 12.82
N VAL A 48 19.52 -3.93 12.63
CA VAL A 48 19.85 -2.50 12.69
C VAL A 48 20.59 -2.11 11.40
N GLY A 49 19.94 -1.30 10.55
CA GLY A 49 20.60 -0.65 9.42
C GLY A 49 19.84 -0.65 8.10
N TRP A 50 20.39 0.10 7.14
CA TRP A 50 19.84 0.39 5.80
C TRP A 50 19.32 -0.82 5.02
N ARG A 51 19.82 -2.03 5.30
CA ARG A 51 19.34 -3.28 4.69
C ARG A 51 17.88 -3.61 5.06
N ARG A 52 17.40 -3.22 6.24
CA ARG A 52 15.99 -3.37 6.65
C ARG A 52 15.08 -2.46 5.82
N ILE A 53 15.52 -1.24 5.56
CA ILE A 53 14.81 -0.25 4.73
C ILE A 53 14.64 -0.79 3.31
N VAL A 54 15.71 -1.30 2.70
CA VAL A 54 15.66 -1.87 1.33
C VAL A 54 14.75 -3.10 1.25
N ARG A 55 14.72 -3.95 2.29
CA ARG A 55 13.89 -5.17 2.29
C ARG A 55 12.40 -4.89 2.54
N ASN A 56 12.07 -3.83 3.30
CA ASN A 56 10.69 -3.43 3.59
C ASN A 56 10.14 -2.38 2.61
N PHE A 57 10.94 -1.93 1.64
CA PHE A 57 10.52 -1.00 0.59
C PHE A 57 9.63 -1.72 -0.43
N THR A 58 8.32 -1.71 -0.20
CA THR A 58 7.32 -2.22 -1.15
C THR A 58 7.04 -1.19 -2.26
N PRO A 59 6.61 -1.62 -3.47
CA PRO A 59 6.18 -0.71 -4.52
C PRO A 59 5.06 0.27 -4.09
N SER A 60 4.33 -0.05 -3.02
CA SER A 60 3.30 0.81 -2.41
C SER A 60 3.83 2.20 -2.02
N TRP A 61 5.12 2.35 -1.73
CA TRP A 61 5.73 3.65 -1.40
C TRP A 61 5.71 4.64 -2.57
N PHE A 62 5.61 4.17 -3.82
CA PHE A 62 5.41 5.06 -4.96
C PHE A 62 4.06 5.79 -4.92
N ALA A 63 3.10 5.34 -4.11
CA ALA A 63 1.87 6.10 -3.88
C ALA A 63 2.13 7.47 -3.24
N VAL A 64 3.20 7.62 -2.46
CA VAL A 64 3.63 8.91 -1.89
C VAL A 64 4.07 9.87 -2.99
N ASN A 65 4.82 9.39 -4.00
CA ASN A 65 5.20 10.18 -5.17
C ASN A 65 3.99 10.56 -6.03
N MET A 66 3.06 9.63 -6.24
CA MET A 66 1.85 9.91 -7.00
C MET A 66 0.96 10.96 -6.29
N GLY A 67 0.82 10.86 -4.97
CA GLY A 67 0.07 11.81 -4.15
C GLY A 67 0.73 13.19 -4.06
N THR A 68 2.05 13.24 -3.89
CA THR A 68 2.79 14.51 -3.82
C THR A 68 2.86 15.20 -5.18
N GLY A 69 3.00 14.42 -6.26
CA GLY A 69 2.95 14.91 -7.63
C GLY A 69 1.61 15.54 -7.99
N ILE A 70 0.48 14.90 -7.66
CA ILE A 70 -0.83 15.48 -7.97
C ILE A 70 -1.08 16.77 -7.18
N VAL A 71 -0.62 16.86 -5.93
CA VAL A 71 -0.72 18.10 -5.13
C VAL A 71 0.09 19.22 -5.77
N SER A 72 1.31 18.96 -6.24
CA SER A 72 2.11 19.95 -6.99
C SER A 72 1.38 20.49 -8.22
N VAL A 73 0.75 19.60 -8.99
CA VAL A 73 -0.05 19.96 -10.18
C VAL A 73 -1.27 20.79 -9.81
N LEU A 74 -2.01 20.40 -8.77
CA LEU A 74 -3.19 21.15 -8.31
C LEU A 74 -2.82 22.55 -7.85
N LEU A 75 -1.74 22.71 -7.08
CA LEU A 75 -1.27 24.03 -6.66
C LEU A 75 -0.87 24.90 -7.86
N HIS A 76 -0.31 24.32 -8.92
CA HIS A 76 0.05 25.05 -10.12
C HIS A 76 -1.18 25.52 -10.92
N ASN A 77 -2.20 24.65 -10.99
CA ASN A 77 -3.40 24.86 -11.81
C ASN A 77 -4.50 25.66 -11.09
N LEU A 78 -4.28 26.07 -9.83
CA LEU A 78 -5.24 26.90 -9.12
C LEU A 78 -5.47 28.22 -9.88
N PRO A 79 -6.73 28.65 -10.04
CA PRO A 79 -7.07 29.89 -10.77
C PRO A 79 -6.59 31.17 -10.08
N TYR A 80 -6.01 31.06 -8.87
CA TYR A 80 -5.51 32.18 -8.08
C TYR A 80 -4.04 32.44 -8.41
N THR A 81 -3.78 33.59 -9.04
CA THR A 81 -2.47 34.04 -9.52
C THR A 81 -1.51 34.55 -8.43
N ALA A 82 -1.72 34.14 -7.17
CA ALA A 82 -0.87 34.58 -6.08
C ALA A 82 0.54 33.97 -6.23
N SER A 83 1.57 34.81 -6.31
CA SER A 83 2.94 34.39 -6.63
C SER A 83 3.49 33.34 -5.66
N TRP A 84 3.10 33.41 -4.38
CA TRP A 84 3.53 32.46 -3.36
C TRP A 84 3.01 31.03 -3.60
N VAL A 85 1.79 30.87 -4.16
CA VAL A 85 1.22 29.55 -4.49
C VAL A 85 2.04 28.88 -5.59
N ARG A 86 2.50 29.68 -6.56
CA ARG A 86 3.32 29.20 -7.67
C ARG A 86 4.71 28.75 -7.20
N TYR A 87 5.37 29.53 -6.34
CA TYR A 87 6.64 29.12 -5.73
C TYR A 87 6.48 27.88 -4.86
N ALA A 88 5.38 27.77 -4.10
CA ALA A 88 5.07 26.57 -3.33
C ALA A 88 4.92 25.34 -4.25
N SER A 89 4.18 25.46 -5.36
CA SER A 89 4.06 24.37 -6.35
C SER A 89 5.41 23.89 -6.87
N TYR A 90 6.32 24.82 -7.22
CA TYR A 90 7.67 24.47 -7.66
C TYR A 90 8.50 23.79 -6.56
N ALA A 91 8.38 24.24 -5.32
CA ALA A 91 9.03 23.58 -4.19
C ALA A 91 8.51 22.14 -4.01
N PHE A 92 7.19 21.94 -4.08
CA PHE A 92 6.55 20.61 -4.05
C PHE A 92 6.98 19.73 -5.24
N PHE A 93 7.10 20.31 -6.43
CA PHE A 93 7.58 19.61 -7.62
C PHE A 93 9.02 19.12 -7.44
N CYS A 94 9.92 20.00 -6.99
CA CYS A 94 11.31 19.65 -6.72
C CYS A 94 11.43 18.59 -5.62
N ALA A 95 10.63 18.70 -4.55
CA ALA A 95 10.58 17.70 -3.49
C ALA A 95 10.11 16.34 -4.00
N ASN A 96 9.05 16.31 -4.82
CA ASN A 96 8.53 15.09 -5.45
C ASN A 96 9.56 14.46 -6.39
N ALA A 97 10.26 15.28 -7.20
CA ALA A 97 11.32 14.80 -8.09
C ALA A 97 12.48 14.18 -7.29
N GLY A 98 12.90 14.82 -6.19
CA GLY A 98 13.92 14.27 -5.28
C GLY A 98 13.50 12.95 -4.65
N LEU A 99 12.27 12.87 -4.11
CA LEU A 99 11.68 11.64 -3.58
C LEU A 99 11.58 10.53 -4.63
N PHE A 100 11.20 10.88 -5.86
CA PHE A 100 11.15 9.94 -6.98
C PHE A 100 12.53 9.38 -7.32
N VAL A 101 13.56 10.22 -7.43
CA VAL A 101 14.93 9.76 -7.69
C VAL A 101 15.42 8.86 -6.56
N ALA A 102 15.18 9.21 -5.30
CA ALA A 102 15.57 8.39 -4.16
C ALA A 102 14.88 7.01 -4.16
N PHE A 103 13.56 6.97 -4.36
CA PHE A 103 12.79 5.73 -4.38
C PHE A 103 13.11 4.87 -5.61
N ALA A 104 13.34 5.51 -6.76
CA ALA A 104 13.79 4.84 -7.98
C ALA A 104 15.19 4.24 -7.78
N ALA A 105 16.12 4.95 -7.14
CA ALA A 105 17.46 4.43 -6.85
C ALA A 105 17.42 3.22 -5.90
N VAL A 106 16.62 3.28 -4.82
CA VAL A 106 16.43 2.13 -3.90
C VAL A 106 15.80 0.95 -4.61
N SER A 107 14.82 1.19 -5.48
CA SER A 107 14.18 0.16 -6.29
C SER A 107 15.16 -0.45 -7.28
N ALA A 108 15.91 0.37 -8.02
CA ALA A 108 16.92 -0.06 -8.97
C ALA A 108 18.03 -0.87 -8.28
N LEU A 109 18.50 -0.44 -7.11
CA LEU A 109 19.48 -1.18 -6.30
C LEU A 109 18.93 -2.55 -5.87
N ARG A 110 17.66 -2.61 -5.44
CA ARG A 110 16.99 -3.88 -5.13
C ARG A 110 16.91 -4.80 -6.34
N TYR A 111 16.57 -4.27 -7.52
CA TYR A 111 16.47 -5.07 -8.75
C TYR A 111 17.85 -5.48 -9.31
N ALA A 112 18.88 -4.65 -9.12
CA ALA A 112 20.26 -4.96 -9.49
C ALA A 112 20.87 -6.07 -8.62
N LEU A 113 20.54 -6.10 -7.33
CA LEU A 113 21.05 -7.11 -6.38
C LEU A 113 20.27 -8.44 -6.41
N TYR A 114 19.02 -8.46 -6.92
CA TYR A 114 18.17 -9.67 -7.02
C TYR A 114 17.63 -9.89 -8.45
N PRO A 115 18.48 -10.30 -9.41
CA PRO A 115 18.18 -10.30 -10.85
C PRO A 115 17.17 -11.37 -11.34
N GLY A 116 16.61 -12.21 -10.45
CA GLY A 116 15.74 -13.33 -10.84
C GLY A 116 14.32 -12.95 -11.30
N LEU A 117 13.77 -11.83 -10.80
CA LEU A 117 12.36 -11.45 -11.05
C LEU A 117 12.19 -10.57 -12.30
N TRP A 118 13.24 -9.85 -12.70
CA TRP A 118 13.22 -8.83 -13.77
C TRP A 118 13.12 -9.44 -15.17
N ARG A 119 13.79 -10.58 -15.40
CA ARG A 119 13.83 -11.26 -16.71
C ARG A 119 12.46 -11.78 -17.13
N ALA A 120 11.60 -12.16 -16.19
CA ALA A 120 10.28 -12.72 -16.47
C ALA A 120 9.23 -11.64 -16.84
N MET A 121 9.33 -10.43 -16.28
CA MET A 121 8.36 -9.34 -16.51
C MET A 121 8.68 -8.54 -17.78
N LEU A 122 9.95 -8.14 -17.98
CA LEU A 122 10.34 -7.43 -19.20
C LEU A 122 10.29 -8.31 -20.44
N GLY A 123 10.61 -9.60 -20.33
CA GLY A 123 10.55 -10.53 -21.46
C GLY A 123 9.15 -10.59 -22.08
N ARG A 124 8.08 -10.49 -21.27
CA ARG A 124 6.70 -10.52 -21.76
C ARG A 124 6.25 -9.21 -22.39
N VAL A 125 6.67 -8.07 -21.83
CA VAL A 125 6.34 -6.74 -22.40
C VAL A 125 7.16 -6.47 -23.66
N ALA A 126 8.45 -6.78 -23.66
CA ALA A 126 9.30 -6.67 -24.84
C ALA A 126 8.86 -7.64 -25.95
N LEU A 127 8.43 -8.86 -25.61
CA LEU A 127 7.85 -9.80 -26.59
C LEU A 127 6.47 -9.36 -27.08
N ALA A 128 5.64 -8.72 -26.25
CA ALA A 128 4.36 -8.14 -26.67
C ALA A 128 4.55 -6.93 -27.58
N LEU A 129 5.54 -6.08 -27.30
CA LEU A 129 5.91 -4.95 -28.16
C LEU A 129 6.59 -5.41 -29.46
N ALA A 130 7.41 -6.46 -29.41
CA ALA A 130 8.02 -7.07 -30.59
C ALA A 130 7.03 -7.90 -31.44
N ARG A 131 5.83 -8.20 -30.90
CA ARG A 131 4.71 -8.83 -31.63
C ARG A 131 3.72 -7.82 -32.19
N LEU A 132 3.87 -6.53 -31.89
CA LEU A 132 3.16 -5.53 -32.67
C LEU A 132 3.72 -5.62 -34.09
N PRO A 133 2.90 -5.92 -35.12
CA PRO A 133 3.37 -5.78 -36.48
C PRO A 133 3.85 -4.34 -36.65
N ASP A 134 5.00 -4.16 -37.29
CA ASP A 134 5.55 -2.87 -37.72
C ASP A 134 4.62 -2.24 -38.78
N ALA A 135 3.37 -1.99 -38.42
CA ALA A 135 2.46 -1.21 -39.22
C ALA A 135 2.95 0.23 -39.08
N PRO A 136 3.45 0.88 -40.15
CA PRO A 136 3.65 2.31 -40.11
C PRO A 136 2.27 2.91 -39.94
N LEU A 137 1.93 3.25 -38.69
CA LEU A 137 0.73 4.00 -38.34
C LEU A 137 0.96 5.43 -38.84
N ARG A 138 0.82 5.57 -40.16
CA ARG A 138 1.00 6.82 -40.88
C ARG A 138 -0.28 7.60 -40.66
N PHE A 139 -0.35 8.33 -39.55
CA PHE A 139 -1.33 9.39 -39.33
C PHE A 139 -1.04 10.55 -40.30
N GLY A 140 -1.22 10.30 -41.59
CA GLY A 140 -1.28 11.36 -42.60
C GLY A 140 -2.70 11.91 -42.66
N PRO A 141 -2.89 13.21 -42.92
CA PRO A 141 -4.23 13.73 -43.19
C PRO A 141 -4.85 12.93 -44.34
N ALA A 142 -6.01 12.35 -44.11
CA ALA A 142 -6.75 11.67 -45.16
C ALA A 142 -7.10 12.71 -46.25
N PRO A 143 -6.91 12.40 -47.55
CA PRO A 143 -7.21 13.35 -48.61
C PRO A 143 -8.68 13.77 -48.54
N GLY A 144 -8.93 15.08 -48.44
CA GLY A 144 -10.27 15.66 -48.33
C GLY A 144 -10.79 15.89 -46.90
N VAL A 145 -10.00 15.60 -45.87
CA VAL A 145 -10.37 15.91 -44.47
C VAL A 145 -9.60 17.13 -44.00
N ASP A 146 -10.30 18.24 -43.80
CA ASP A 146 -9.72 19.44 -43.18
C ASP A 146 -9.31 19.09 -41.75
N ALA A 147 -8.00 19.08 -41.48
CA ALA A 147 -7.45 18.74 -40.16
C ALA A 147 -8.05 19.60 -39.04
N VAL A 148 -8.44 20.84 -39.37
CA VAL A 148 -9.12 21.77 -38.45
C VAL A 148 -10.51 21.26 -38.07
N ARG A 149 -11.32 20.81 -39.03
CA ARG A 149 -12.64 20.23 -38.73
C ARG A 149 -12.54 18.93 -37.97
N ALA A 150 -11.56 18.09 -38.30
CA ALA A 150 -11.31 16.87 -37.54
C ALA A 150 -10.94 17.19 -36.07
N ALA A 151 -10.12 18.22 -35.84
CA ALA A 151 -9.76 18.67 -34.51
C ALA A 151 -10.96 19.24 -33.73
N GLU A 152 -11.82 20.02 -34.36
CA GLU A 152 -13.05 20.55 -33.74
C GLU A 152 -14.00 19.43 -33.29
N VAL A 153 -14.25 18.44 -34.16
CA VAL A 153 -15.09 17.29 -33.82
C VAL A 153 -14.48 16.49 -32.67
N LEU A 154 -13.17 16.25 -32.70
CA LEU A 154 -12.48 15.52 -31.63
C LEU A 154 -12.50 16.29 -30.31
N TYR A 155 -12.39 17.62 -30.36
CA TYR A 155 -12.48 18.50 -29.19
C TYR A 155 -13.87 18.43 -28.54
N VAL A 156 -14.94 18.60 -29.32
CA VAL A 156 -16.32 18.51 -28.81
C VAL A 156 -16.63 17.12 -28.26
N LEU A 157 -16.20 16.07 -28.96
CA LEU A 157 -16.34 14.68 -28.49
C LEU A 157 -15.57 14.46 -27.18
N GLY A 158 -14.34 14.98 -27.09
CA GLY A 158 -13.51 14.91 -25.90
C GLY A 158 -14.14 15.61 -24.71
N LEU A 159 -14.73 16.80 -24.91
CA LEU A 159 -15.47 17.50 -23.86
C LEU A 159 -16.70 16.73 -23.39
N PHE A 160 -17.48 16.19 -24.32
CA PHE A 160 -18.65 15.37 -23.98
C PHE A 160 -18.25 14.14 -23.17
N LEU A 161 -17.24 13.39 -23.62
CA LEU A 161 -16.71 12.23 -22.90
C LEU A 161 -16.15 12.62 -21.53
N GLY A 162 -15.44 13.74 -21.44
CA GLY A 162 -14.93 14.29 -20.18
C GLY A 162 -16.05 14.59 -19.19
N LEU A 163 -17.16 15.18 -19.65
CA LEU A 163 -18.32 15.48 -18.82
C LEU A 163 -19.02 14.19 -18.33
N VAL A 164 -19.15 13.19 -19.20
CA VAL A 164 -19.74 11.88 -18.84
C VAL A 164 -18.88 11.17 -17.79
N MET A 165 -17.56 11.12 -17.99
CA MET A 165 -16.63 10.50 -17.02
C MET A 165 -16.55 11.28 -15.71
N TRP A 166 -16.66 12.61 -15.76
CA TRP A 166 -16.75 13.45 -14.57
C TRP A 166 -18.01 13.15 -13.75
N GLY A 167 -19.16 12.97 -14.42
CA GLY A 167 -20.40 12.54 -13.78
C GLY A 167 -20.32 11.12 -13.20
N PHE A 168 -19.66 10.19 -13.89
CA PHE A 168 -19.42 8.85 -13.39
C PHE A 168 -18.52 8.84 -12.14
N ALA A 169 -17.51 9.70 -12.08
CA ALA A 169 -16.65 9.84 -10.91
C ALA A 169 -17.43 10.26 -9.65
N LEU A 170 -18.50 11.07 -9.77
CA LEU A 170 -19.36 11.44 -8.64
C LEU A 170 -20.00 10.21 -7.99
N VAL A 171 -20.45 9.23 -8.78
CA VAL A 171 -21.04 7.99 -8.26
C VAL A 171 -20.03 7.25 -7.38
N TRP A 172 -18.78 7.14 -7.83
CA TRP A 172 -17.70 6.52 -7.07
C TRP A 172 -17.32 7.30 -5.82
N VAL A 173 -17.32 8.63 -5.89
CA VAL A 173 -17.08 9.48 -4.71
C VAL A 173 -18.18 9.26 -3.68
N CYS A 174 -19.45 9.20 -4.07
CA CYS A 174 -20.55 8.89 -3.17
C CYS A 174 -20.37 7.52 -2.50
N PHE A 175 -20.04 6.48 -3.28
CA PHE A 175 -19.76 5.16 -2.70
C PHE A 175 -18.56 5.17 -1.76
N ALA A 176 -17.50 5.89 -2.09
CA ALA A 176 -16.32 6.02 -1.24
C ALA A 176 -16.64 6.73 0.08
N LEU A 177 -17.45 7.80 0.05
CA LEU A 177 -17.89 8.52 1.25
C LEU A 177 -18.80 7.66 2.14
N ILE A 178 -19.74 6.92 1.54
CA ILE A 178 -20.60 5.98 2.27
C ILE A 178 -19.75 4.87 2.92
N SER A 179 -18.79 4.32 2.18
CA SER A 179 -17.87 3.30 2.70
C SER A 179 -17.03 3.83 3.87
N LEU A 180 -16.56 5.07 3.78
CA LEU A 180 -15.79 5.71 4.85
C LEU A 180 -16.67 6.01 6.08
N ALA A 181 -17.93 6.41 5.87
CA ALA A 181 -18.88 6.69 6.95
C ALA A 181 -19.35 5.41 7.68
N THR A 182 -19.38 4.27 6.99
CA THR A 182 -19.82 2.98 7.55
C THR A 182 -18.70 2.17 8.19
N THR A 183 -17.43 2.45 7.84
CA THR A 183 -16.27 1.69 8.35
C THR A 183 -15.77 2.27 9.67
N HIS A 184 -16.03 1.57 10.78
CA HIS A 184 -15.90 2.18 12.11
C HIS A 184 -14.48 2.24 12.72
N ARG A 185 -13.46 1.55 12.18
CA ARG A 185 -12.05 1.70 12.58
C ARG A 185 -11.13 1.29 11.44
N PHE A 186 -10.45 2.25 10.81
CA PHE A 186 -9.44 1.96 9.79
C PHE A 186 -8.04 2.29 10.32
N PRO A 187 -7.16 1.29 10.54
CA PRO A 187 -5.79 1.56 10.98
C PRO A 187 -5.04 2.36 9.92
N PHE A 188 -4.18 3.28 10.36
CA PHE A 188 -3.37 4.07 9.43
C PHE A 188 -2.36 3.17 8.72
N ASN A 189 -2.43 3.13 7.39
CA ASN A 189 -1.54 2.34 6.54
C ASN A 189 -1.17 3.13 5.27
N MET A 190 -0.26 2.58 4.45
CA MET A 190 0.16 3.21 3.19
C MET A 190 -0.98 3.38 2.17
N GLY A 191 -2.10 2.67 2.33
CA GLY A 191 -3.29 2.80 1.48
C GLY A 191 -3.97 4.17 1.58
N TRP A 192 -3.77 4.94 2.66
CA TRP A 192 -4.30 6.30 2.77
C TRP A 192 -3.77 7.24 1.68
N TRP A 193 -2.54 7.01 1.20
CA TRP A 193 -1.99 7.74 0.05
C TRP A 193 -2.77 7.48 -1.24
N GLY A 194 -3.43 6.32 -1.36
CA GLY A 194 -4.26 5.93 -2.49
C GLY A 194 -5.53 6.76 -2.67
N PHE A 195 -5.96 7.54 -1.67
CA PHE A 195 -7.11 8.44 -1.80
C PHE A 195 -6.77 9.76 -2.49
N THR A 196 -5.54 10.25 -2.31
CA THR A 196 -5.12 11.56 -2.83
C THR A 196 -5.03 11.59 -4.35
N PHE A 197 -4.59 10.50 -4.98
CA PHE A 197 -4.38 10.43 -6.42
C PHE A 197 -5.70 10.48 -7.22
N PRO A 198 -6.70 9.60 -7.00
CA PRO A 198 -7.95 9.63 -7.76
C PRO A 198 -8.72 10.94 -7.56
N LEU A 199 -8.77 11.45 -6.33
CA LEU A 199 -9.43 12.72 -6.03
C LEU A 199 -8.72 13.91 -6.70
N GLY A 200 -7.39 13.90 -6.75
CA GLY A 200 -6.63 14.96 -7.41
C GLY A 200 -6.73 14.92 -8.94
N VAL A 201 -6.80 13.72 -9.55
CA VAL A 201 -7.11 13.58 -10.98
C VAL A 201 -8.50 14.11 -11.29
N TRP A 202 -9.49 13.80 -10.44
CA TRP A 202 -10.85 14.33 -10.58
C TRP A 202 -10.90 15.86 -10.44
N ALA A 203 -10.15 16.44 -9.50
CA ALA A 203 -9.99 17.89 -9.37
C ALA A 203 -9.36 18.54 -10.61
N THR A 204 -8.34 17.90 -11.19
CA THR A 204 -7.67 18.36 -12.42
C THR A 204 -8.62 18.33 -13.61
N CYS A 205 -9.38 17.24 -13.77
CA CYS A 205 -10.43 17.12 -14.80
C CYS A 205 -11.48 18.22 -14.65
N THR A 206 -11.93 18.48 -13.42
CA THR A 206 -12.85 19.59 -13.11
C THR A 206 -12.27 20.94 -13.50
N GLY A 207 -10.97 21.16 -13.27
CA GLY A 207 -10.26 22.39 -13.66
C GLY A 207 -10.20 22.55 -15.18
N MET A 208 -9.92 21.47 -15.92
CA MET A 208 -9.95 21.51 -17.39
C MET A 208 -11.36 21.80 -17.91
N LEU A 209 -12.40 21.18 -17.34
CA LEU A 209 -13.79 21.51 -17.69
C LEU A 209 -14.11 22.98 -17.39
N ALA A 210 -13.61 23.54 -16.28
CA ALA A 210 -13.81 24.94 -15.93
C ALA A 210 -13.27 25.92 -16.99
N VAL A 211 -12.12 25.61 -17.58
CA VAL A 211 -11.49 26.43 -18.63
C VAL A 211 -12.22 26.25 -19.96
N ASN A 212 -12.56 25.01 -20.33
CA ASN A 212 -13.15 24.73 -21.65
C ASN A 212 -14.63 25.10 -21.74
N LEU A 213 -15.39 25.03 -20.64
CA LEU A 213 -16.80 25.46 -20.57
C LEU A 213 -16.96 26.91 -20.08
N ASP A 214 -15.86 27.60 -19.76
CA ASP A 214 -15.79 28.93 -19.14
C ASP A 214 -16.83 29.20 -18.04
N SER A 215 -17.04 28.20 -17.17
CA SER A 215 -18.12 28.23 -16.18
C SER A 215 -17.59 28.47 -14.77
N ALA A 216 -18.18 29.46 -14.10
CA ALA A 216 -17.87 29.79 -12.71
C ALA A 216 -18.16 28.63 -11.74
N PHE A 217 -19.17 27.81 -12.04
CA PHE A 217 -19.50 26.63 -11.24
C PHE A 217 -18.31 25.66 -11.16
N PHE A 218 -17.76 25.27 -12.31
CA PHE A 218 -16.61 24.36 -12.35
C PHE A 218 -15.36 24.98 -11.75
N ARG A 219 -15.18 26.30 -11.81
CA ARG A 219 -14.08 27.03 -11.14
C ARG A 219 -14.18 26.92 -9.61
N ILE A 220 -15.38 27.09 -9.05
CA ILE A 220 -15.60 26.94 -7.59
C ILE A 220 -15.39 25.48 -7.18
N VAL A 221 -15.98 24.54 -7.91
CA VAL A 221 -15.87 23.10 -7.60
C VAL A 221 -14.43 22.62 -7.67
N THR A 222 -13.64 23.00 -8.69
CA THR A 222 -12.22 22.61 -8.75
C THR A 222 -11.42 23.17 -7.59
N THR A 223 -11.68 24.42 -7.16
CA THR A 223 -11.01 24.99 -5.98
C THR A 223 -11.39 24.27 -4.69
N ALA A 224 -12.67 23.92 -4.50
CA ALA A 224 -13.13 23.20 -3.32
C ALA A 224 -12.54 21.78 -3.22
N ILE A 225 -12.54 21.04 -4.34
CA ILE A 225 -11.94 19.68 -4.37
C ILE A 225 -10.41 19.78 -4.15
N SER A 226 -9.74 20.74 -4.79
CA SER A 226 -8.28 20.93 -4.64
C SER A 226 -7.89 21.24 -3.19
N LEU A 227 -8.64 22.10 -2.51
CA LEU A 227 -8.42 22.38 -1.08
C LEU A 227 -8.63 21.14 -0.21
N THR A 228 -9.69 20.37 -0.50
CA THR A 228 -9.96 19.11 0.22
C THR A 228 -8.83 18.10 0.03
N VAL A 229 -8.32 17.94 -1.19
CA VAL A 229 -7.18 17.06 -1.49
C VAL A 229 -5.91 17.54 -0.80
N PHE A 230 -5.66 18.85 -0.77
CA PHE A 230 -4.50 19.42 -0.09
C PHE A 230 -4.55 19.18 1.43
N LEU A 231 -5.71 19.37 2.06
CA LEU A 231 -5.90 19.08 3.49
C LEU A 231 -5.75 17.58 3.79
N LEU A 232 -6.32 16.72 2.95
CA LEU A 232 -6.13 15.27 3.05
C LEU A 232 -4.66 14.90 2.93
N TRP A 233 -3.94 15.49 1.98
CA TRP A 233 -2.50 15.29 1.83
C TRP A 233 -1.73 15.74 3.06
N LEU A 234 -2.02 16.91 3.64
CA LEU A 234 -1.37 17.37 4.88
C LEU A 234 -1.59 16.41 6.05
N MET A 235 -2.82 15.91 6.20
CA MET A 235 -3.17 14.93 7.24
C MET A 235 -2.42 13.60 7.05
N VAL A 236 -2.34 13.10 5.82
CA VAL A 236 -1.64 11.84 5.50
C VAL A 236 -0.12 12.03 5.59
N ALA A 237 0.42 13.14 5.10
CA ALA A 237 1.84 13.46 5.12
C ALA A 237 2.36 13.66 6.55
N SER A 238 1.63 14.39 7.39
CA SER A 238 2.00 14.59 8.81
C SER A 238 1.98 13.28 9.59
N ARG A 239 0.96 12.42 9.42
CA ARG A 239 0.95 11.08 10.04
C ARG A 239 2.06 10.20 9.51
N THR A 240 2.33 10.23 8.19
CA THR A 240 3.45 9.48 7.60
C THR A 240 4.78 9.97 8.16
N LEU A 241 5.00 11.28 8.26
CA LEU A 241 6.23 11.84 8.82
C LEU A 241 6.38 11.51 10.31
N HIS A 242 5.30 11.61 11.09
CA HIS A 242 5.30 11.25 12.50
C HIS A 242 5.70 9.79 12.69
N LEU A 243 5.05 8.86 11.98
CA LEU A 243 5.41 7.44 12.05
C LEU A 243 6.85 7.19 11.55
N ALA A 244 7.33 7.95 10.55
CA ALA A 244 8.69 7.82 10.02
C ALA A 244 9.73 8.21 11.06
N LEU A 245 9.47 9.30 11.80
CA LEU A 245 10.35 9.81 12.85
C LEU A 245 10.31 8.94 14.12
N THR A 246 9.16 8.34 14.47
CA THR A 246 9.05 7.40 15.60
C THR A 246 9.69 6.04 15.29
N GLY A 247 10.04 5.74 14.04
CA GLY A 247 10.67 4.47 13.63
C GLY A 247 9.69 3.29 13.50
N ASP A 248 8.40 3.50 13.78
CA ASP A 248 7.35 2.49 13.74
C ASP A 248 6.80 2.19 12.34
N ILE A 249 7.17 2.96 11.30
CA ILE A 249 6.78 2.69 9.90
C ILE A 249 7.17 1.28 9.43
N PHE A 250 8.22 0.71 10.03
CA PHE A 250 8.73 -0.60 9.67
C PHE A 250 8.18 -1.72 10.57
N PHE A 251 7.36 -1.39 11.58
CA PHE A 251 6.64 -2.34 12.40
C PHE A 251 5.24 -2.56 11.82
N ALA A 252 5.11 -3.57 10.96
CA ALA A 252 3.80 -4.05 10.54
C ALA A 252 3.05 -4.62 11.77
N PRO A 253 1.89 -4.05 12.17
CA PRO A 253 1.09 -4.57 13.29
C PRO A 253 0.69 -6.03 13.09
N CYS A 254 0.47 -6.41 11.83
CA CYS A 254 0.12 -7.76 11.40
C CYS A 254 1.16 -8.83 11.81
N LEU A 255 2.42 -8.43 12.05
CA LEU A 255 3.49 -9.33 12.49
C LEU A 255 3.56 -9.45 14.02
N LYS A 256 3.08 -8.45 14.77
CA LYS A 256 2.89 -8.57 16.23
C LYS A 256 1.78 -9.58 16.50
N ASP A 257 0.64 -9.43 15.83
CA ASP A 257 -0.53 -10.28 16.07
C ASP A 257 -0.24 -11.76 15.78
N LEU A 258 0.55 -12.07 14.74
CA LEU A 258 0.98 -13.45 14.44
C LEU A 258 1.97 -13.99 15.47
N ARG A 259 2.92 -13.17 15.94
CA ARG A 259 3.92 -13.58 16.93
C ARG A 259 3.29 -13.79 18.31
N GLU A 260 2.31 -12.97 18.67
CA GLU A 260 1.55 -13.08 19.91
C GLU A 260 0.64 -14.31 19.88
N LYS A 261 0.04 -14.62 18.71
CA LYS A 261 -0.74 -15.85 18.47
C LYS A 261 0.10 -17.13 18.44
N GLU A 262 1.34 -17.08 17.94
CA GLU A 262 2.29 -18.20 18.04
C GLU A 262 2.79 -18.40 19.49
N GLN A 263 2.99 -17.33 20.26
CA GLN A 263 3.42 -17.41 21.66
C GLN A 263 2.33 -17.95 22.59
N THR A 264 1.07 -17.55 22.38
CA THR A 264 -0.07 -18.12 23.12
C THR A 264 -0.30 -19.59 22.78
N ASN A 265 -0.25 -19.96 21.48
CA ASN A 265 -0.40 -21.36 21.05
C ASN A 265 0.77 -22.28 21.48
N GLY A 266 1.93 -21.72 21.83
CA GLY A 266 3.04 -22.48 22.39
C GLY A 266 2.86 -22.78 23.88
N CYS A 267 2.29 -21.85 24.64
CA CYS A 267 2.02 -22.00 26.07
C CYS A 267 0.91 -23.03 26.36
N ASP A 268 -0.09 -23.14 25.48
CA ASP A 268 -1.19 -24.12 25.62
C ASP A 268 -0.79 -25.56 25.28
N LYS A 269 0.41 -25.79 24.73
CA LYS A 269 0.90 -27.13 24.39
C LYS A 269 1.82 -27.74 25.44
N GLU A 270 2.16 -26.99 26.49
CA GLU A 270 3.02 -27.44 27.60
C GLU A 270 2.25 -27.64 28.92
N VAL A 271 0.92 -27.79 28.88
CA VAL A 271 0.07 -28.14 30.04
C VAL A 271 -0.58 -29.51 29.84
#